data_AF-A0A521WA10-F1
#
_entry.id   AF-A0A521WA10-F1
#
_cell.length_a   1.000
_cell.length_b   1.000
_cell.length_c   1.000
_cell.angle_alpha   90.00
_cell.angle_beta   90.00
_cell.angle_gamma   90.00
#
_symmetry.space_group_name_H-M   'P 1'
#
loop_
_entity.id
_entity.type
_entity.pdbx_description
1 polymer ?
#
loop_
_entity_poly.entity_id
_entity_poly.type
_entity_poly.pdbx_seq_one_letter_code
_entity_poly.pdbx_strand_id
1 'polypeptide(L)'
;MSTKPAAAVQSFSPESIEAKAYASVSAIPTVEPNDRNRLGFHVYRWLTEKQGTLEQAIASSGSRLEISQQQAATMIKDALKKAGVDV
;
A
#
# COMPACT_ATOMS: atom_id res chain seq x y z
N MET A 1 31.60 -20.55 9.97
CA MET A 1 30.62 -19.81 9.14
C MET A 1 30.11 -18.64 9.96
N SER A 2 30.58 -17.41 9.71
CA SER A 2 30.05 -16.20 10.36
C SER A 2 29.09 -15.52 9.39
N THR A 3 27.85 -15.30 9.80
CA THR A 3 26.85 -14.60 9.00
C THR A 3 26.97 -13.10 9.21
N LYS A 4 26.77 -12.31 8.14
CA LYS A 4 26.71 -10.86 8.25
C LYS A 4 25.52 -10.46 9.15
N PRO A 5 25.65 -9.42 9.97
CA PRO A 5 24.53 -8.87 10.72
C PRO A 5 23.42 -8.43 9.77
N ALA A 6 22.17 -8.52 10.22
CA ALA A 6 21.02 -8.06 9.46
C ALA A 6 21.19 -6.58 9.08
N ALA A 7 20.75 -6.21 7.88
CA ALA A 7 20.76 -4.82 7.45
C ALA A 7 19.87 -3.97 8.39
N ALA A 8 20.28 -2.73 8.63
CA ALA A 8 19.48 -1.80 9.41
C ALA A 8 18.16 -1.49 8.69
N VAL A 9 17.04 -1.53 9.43
CA VAL A 9 15.73 -1.16 8.89
C VAL A 9 15.71 0.34 8.62
N GLN A 10 15.54 0.73 7.36
CA GLN A 10 15.32 2.13 7.00
C GLN A 10 13.86 2.50 7.25
N SER A 11 13.65 3.56 8.03
CA SER A 11 12.34 4.17 8.23
C SER A 11 12.12 5.27 7.18
N PHE A 12 10.99 5.25 6.51
CA PHE A 12 10.60 6.36 5.64
C PHE A 12 10.14 7.55 6.48
N SER A 13 10.35 8.77 5.97
CA SER A 13 9.73 9.94 6.56
C SER A 13 8.21 9.75 6.57
N PRO A 14 7.50 10.08 7.66
CA PRO A 14 6.05 9.94 7.73
C PRO A 14 5.31 10.79 6.68
N GLU A 15 5.98 11.82 6.14
CA GLU A 15 5.43 12.65 5.06
C GLU A 15 5.65 12.07 3.65
N SER A 16 6.45 11.01 3.52
CA SER A 16 6.76 10.42 2.21
C SER A 16 5.54 9.74 1.59
N ILE A 17 5.53 9.66 0.26
CA ILE A 17 4.45 9.02 -0.50
C ILE A 17 4.38 7.53 -0.13
N GLU A 18 5.52 6.87 0.07
CA GLU A 18 5.63 5.49 0.55
C GLU A 18 4.91 5.32 1.89
N ALA A 19 5.25 6.15 2.89
CA ALA A 19 4.65 6.05 4.22
C ALA A 19 3.12 6.21 4.15
N LYS A 20 2.64 7.17 3.35
CA LYS A 20 1.20 7.38 3.13
C LYS A 20 0.53 6.21 2.40
N ALA A 21 1.20 5.64 1.39
CA ALA A 21 0.69 4.47 0.65
C ALA A 21 0.55 3.24 1.56
N TYR A 22 1.58 2.89 2.32
CA TYR A 22 1.54 1.75 3.23
C TYR A 22 0.58 1.99 4.41
N ALA A 23 0.47 3.22 4.90
CA ALA A 23 -0.53 3.59 5.90
C ALA A 23 -1.96 3.42 5.36
N SER A 24 -2.22 3.78 4.10
CA SER A 24 -3.55 3.71 3.49
C SER A 24 -4.11 2.28 3.40
N VAL A 25 -3.24 1.28 3.31
CA VAL A 25 -3.63 -0.13 3.22
C VAL A 25 -3.56 -0.86 4.56
N SER A 26 -3.10 -0.19 5.62
CA SER A 26 -2.86 -0.80 6.94
C SER A 26 -4.10 -1.45 7.56
N ALA A 27 -5.28 -0.86 7.30
CA ALA A 27 -6.58 -1.30 7.80
C ALA A 27 -7.32 -2.28 6.86
N ILE A 28 -6.74 -2.64 5.70
CA ILE A 28 -7.38 -3.54 4.75
C ILE A 28 -7.26 -4.99 5.26
N PRO A 29 -8.39 -5.71 5.39
CA PRO A 29 -8.37 -7.11 5.77
C PRO A 29 -7.88 -7.96 4.60
N THR A 30 -6.76 -8.66 4.82
CA THR A 30 -6.08 -9.49 3.83
C THR A 30 -5.84 -10.87 4.42
N VAL A 31 -5.85 -11.89 3.56
CA VAL A 31 -5.67 -13.30 3.99
C VAL A 31 -4.29 -13.52 4.61
N GLU A 32 -3.25 -12.94 4.01
CA GLU A 32 -1.89 -12.97 4.56
C GLU A 32 -1.34 -11.55 4.78
N PRO A 33 -0.44 -11.37 5.77
CA PRO A 33 0.21 -10.08 5.99
C PRO A 33 0.96 -9.55 4.76
N ASN A 34 1.53 -10.46 3.96
CA ASN A 34 2.29 -10.08 2.77
C ASN A 34 1.40 -9.57 1.61
N ASP A 35 0.12 -9.96 1.58
CA ASP A 35 -0.83 -9.42 0.61
C ASP A 35 -1.04 -7.92 0.85
N ARG A 36 -1.03 -7.48 2.11
CA ARG A 36 -1.08 -6.05 2.45
C ARG A 36 0.16 -5.29 1.98
N ASN A 37 1.34 -5.90 2.11
CA ASN A 37 2.59 -5.31 1.61
C ASN A 37 2.59 -5.15 0.09
N ARG A 38 2.10 -6.18 -0.63
CA ARG A 38 1.91 -6.12 -2.10
C ARG A 38 0.92 -5.03 -2.47
N LEU A 39 -0.21 -4.94 -1.77
CA LEU A 39 -1.18 -3.88 -1.98
C LEU A 39 -0.57 -2.49 -1.79
N GLY A 40 0.17 -2.28 -0.69
CA GLY A 40 0.86 -1.02 -0.40
C GLY A 40 1.87 -0.63 -1.48
N PHE A 41 2.65 -1.59 -1.99
CA PHE A 41 3.59 -1.35 -3.08
C PHE A 41 2.89 -0.90 -4.37
N HIS A 42 1.77 -1.54 -4.74
CA HIS A 42 1.03 -1.16 -5.93
C HIS A 42 0.33 0.20 -5.79
N VAL A 43 -0.17 0.53 -4.59
CA VAL A 43 -0.71 1.87 -4.30
C VAL A 43 0.40 2.93 -4.36
N TYR A 44 1.56 2.66 -3.77
CA TYR A 44 2.73 3.54 -3.86
C TYR A 44 3.12 3.79 -5.31
N ARG A 45 3.26 2.72 -6.09
CA ARG A 45 3.61 2.81 -7.52
C ARG A 45 2.59 3.64 -8.29
N TRP A 46 1.30 3.45 -8.02
CA TRP A 46 0.23 4.25 -8.63
C TRP A 46 0.31 5.74 -8.25
N LEU A 47 0.60 6.06 -6.99
CA LEU A 47 0.76 7.45 -6.54
C LEU A 47 1.98 8.14 -7.19
N THR A 48 3.06 7.39 -7.41
CA THR A 48 4.29 7.91 -8.01
C THR A 48 4.19 8.05 -9.54
N GLU A 49 3.66 7.04 -10.23
CA GLU A 49 3.54 7.04 -11.69
C GLU A 49 2.30 7.78 -12.19
N LYS A 50 1.26 7.91 -11.35
CA LYS A 50 -0.06 8.48 -11.68
C LYS A 50 -0.69 7.90 -12.96
N GLN A 51 -0.42 6.62 -13.23
CA GLN A 51 -0.93 5.91 -14.41
C GLN A 51 -2.12 5.02 -14.05
N GLY A 52 -3.18 5.08 -14.87
CA GLY A 52 -4.37 4.26 -14.67
C GLY A 52 -5.18 4.66 -13.45
N THR A 53 -6.06 3.76 -13.01
CA THR A 53 -6.93 3.99 -11.85
C THR A 53 -6.47 3.23 -10.61
N LEU A 54 -6.88 3.68 -9.42
CA LEU A 54 -6.59 2.96 -8.18
C LEU A 54 -7.11 1.52 -8.21
N GLU A 55 -8.28 1.30 -8.79
CA GLU A 55 -8.89 -0.02 -8.93
C GLU A 55 -8.01 -0.94 -9.78
N GLN A 56 -7.39 -0.42 -10.84
CA GLN A 56 -6.42 -1.17 -11.64
C GLN A 56 -5.16 -1.51 -10.85
N ALA A 57 -4.68 -0.59 -9.99
CA ALA A 57 -3.54 -0.85 -9.12
C ALA A 57 -3.86 -1.95 -8.09
N ILE A 58 -5.05 -1.93 -7.49
CA ILE A 58 -5.53 -2.95 -6.55
C ILE A 58 -5.67 -4.30 -7.26
N ALA A 59 -6.29 -4.34 -8.43
CA ALA A 59 -6.44 -5.57 -9.21
C ALA A 59 -5.07 -6.16 -9.61
N SER A 60 -4.15 -5.29 -10.04
CA SER A 60 -2.79 -5.68 -10.45
C SER A 60 -1.92 -6.14 -9.28
N SER A 61 -2.28 -5.77 -8.04
CA SER A 61 -1.55 -6.21 -6.85
C SER A 61 -1.64 -7.72 -6.63
N GLY A 62 -2.68 -8.38 -7.15
CA GLY A 62 -2.94 -9.80 -6.93
C GLY A 62 -3.06 -10.16 -5.46
N SER A 63 -3.47 -9.21 -4.61
CA SER A 63 -3.62 -9.38 -3.17
C SER A 63 -4.92 -10.13 -2.87
N ARG A 64 -4.85 -11.13 -2.00
CA ARG A 64 -6.05 -11.82 -1.50
C ARG A 64 -6.71 -10.99 -0.41
N LEU A 65 -7.79 -10.32 -0.77
CA LEU A 65 -8.58 -9.48 0.11
C LEU A 65 -9.76 -10.28 0.68
N GLU A 66 -10.13 -10.00 1.94
CA GLU A 66 -11.35 -10.57 2.55
C GLU A 66 -12.59 -9.72 2.23
N ILE A 67 -12.40 -8.60 1.54
CA ILE A 67 -13.41 -7.65 1.10
C ILE A 67 -13.40 -7.50 -0.42
N SER A 68 -14.44 -6.87 -0.98
CA SER A 68 -14.47 -6.58 -2.41
C SER A 68 -13.40 -5.55 -2.80
N GLN A 69 -12.90 -5.63 -4.04
CA GLN A 69 -11.92 -4.66 -4.56
C GLN A 69 -12.46 -3.22 -4.53
N GLN A 70 -13.76 -3.04 -4.77
CA GLN A 70 -14.42 -1.73 -4.70
C GLN A 70 -14.40 -1.18 -3.27
N GLN A 71 -14.72 -2.00 -2.28
CA GLN A 71 -14.68 -1.60 -0.87
C GLN A 71 -13.25 -1.26 -0.45
N ALA A 72 -12.26 -2.04 -0.89
CA ALA A 72 -10.86 -1.74 -0.65
C ALA A 72 -10.45 -0.39 -1.29
N ALA A 73 -10.89 -0.12 -2.53
CA ALA A 73 -10.63 1.13 -3.21
C ALA A 73 -11.22 2.33 -2.46
N THR A 74 -12.44 2.23 -1.94
CA THR A 74 -13.06 3.27 -1.12
C THR A 74 -12.27 3.52 0.15
N MET A 75 -11.93 2.46 0.90
CA MET A 75 -11.16 2.59 2.14
C MET A 75 -9.78 3.21 1.90
N ILE A 76 -9.10 2.82 0.82
CA ILE A 76 -7.78 3.36 0.46
C ILE A 76 -7.91 4.84 0.06
N LYS A 77 -8.90 5.21 -0.77
CA LYS A 77 -9.16 6.62 -1.14
C LYS A 77 -9.41 7.48 0.09
N ASP A 78 -10.25 7.02 1.01
CA ASP A 78 -10.56 7.75 2.23
C ASP A 78 -9.32 7.93 3.13
N ALA A 79 -8.49 6.90 3.24
CA ALA A 79 -7.25 6.96 3.99
C ALA A 79 -6.22 7.92 3.35
N LEU A 80 -6.08 7.89 2.02
CA LEU A 80 -5.19 8.78 1.28
C LEU A 80 -5.62 10.25 1.36
N LYS A 81 -6.93 10.52 1.28
CA LYS A 81 -7.48 11.87 1.49
C LYS A 81 -7.19 12.40 2.89
N LYS A 82 -7.36 11.56 3.92
CA LYS A 82 -6.99 11.91 5.32
C LYS A 82 -5.50 12.18 5.48
N ALA A 83 -4.65 11.55 4.67
CA ALA A 83 -3.21 11.78 4.64
C ALA A 83 -2.77 12.99 3.79
N GLY A 84 -3.74 13.76 3.25
CA GLY A 84 -3.51 14.94 2.43
C GLY A 84 -3.00 14.62 1.02
N VAL A 85 -3.31 13.42 0.50
CA VAL A 85 -3.02 13.05 -0.88
C VAL A 85 -4.28 13.26 -1.71
N ASP A 86 -4.16 13.99 -2.83
CA ASP A 86 -5.26 14.21 -3.76
C ASP A 86 -5.40 13.01 -4.71
N VAL A 87 -6.54 12.32 -4.64
CA VAL A 87 -6.86 11.03 -5.30
C VAL A 87 -8.32 10.91 -5.72
#